data_AF-A0A3N0B221-F1
#
_entry.id   AF-A0A3N0B221-F1
#
_cell.length_a   1.000
_cell.length_b   1.000
_cell.length_c   1.000
_cell.angle_alpha   90.00
_cell.angle_beta   90.00
_cell.angle_gamma   90.00
#
_symmetry.space_group_name_H-M   'P 1'
#
loop_
_entity.id
_entity.type
_entity.pdbx_description
1 polymer ?
#
loop_
_entity_poly.entity_id
_entity_poly.type
_entity_poly.pdbx_seq_one_letter_code
_entity_poly.pdbx_strand_id
1 'polypeptide(L)'
;MGILIAVVIVAGVLGWVIVKNDELSGLGRTVRSGSFRSPHGKLVHVKALGELPAEEPWPQRFKRCFPLVSCVAFVVVLIVQFAFIQAGATSDWMDILGRVLNSPLPAAVIAGEALIRLHDGLRLLPTYIIALLGALVMQAVLIAVFSMVAWLISLASLAGAAVALMWTVVMFASPFAFALGAALAVARTGRMVKFRRRFADGSENDIEVSTNSVAYGAYREMMDAKAA
;
A
#
# COMPACT_ATOMS: atom_id res chain seq x y z
N MET A 1 -13.51 -17.29 -4.89
CA MET A 1 -12.88 -16.15 -4.18
C MET A 1 -11.39 -16.01 -4.47
N GLY A 2 -10.54 -17.03 -4.27
CA GLY A 2 -9.10 -16.93 -4.53
C GLY A 2 -8.72 -16.52 -5.97
N ILE A 3 -9.44 -17.02 -6.97
CA ILE A 3 -9.20 -16.69 -8.40
C ILE A 3 -9.51 -15.21 -8.69
N LEU A 4 -10.61 -14.66 -8.13
CA LEU A 4 -10.96 -13.24 -8.32
C LEU A 4 -9.93 -12.31 -7.69
N ILE A 5 -9.43 -12.65 -6.49
CA ILE A 5 -8.36 -11.90 -5.83
C ILE A 5 -7.09 -11.94 -6.68
N ALA A 6 -6.70 -13.10 -7.18
CA ALA A 6 -5.53 -13.25 -8.04
C ALA A 6 -5.63 -12.39 -9.31
N VAL A 7 -6.80 -12.38 -9.97
CA VAL A 7 -7.06 -11.57 -11.18
C VAL A 7 -6.93 -10.07 -10.88
N VAL A 8 -7.51 -9.59 -9.78
CA VAL A 8 -7.41 -8.17 -9.38
C VAL A 8 -5.96 -7.77 -9.10
N ILE A 9 -5.20 -8.64 -8.43
CA ILE A 9 -3.77 -8.39 -8.17
C ILE A 9 -2.99 -8.31 -9.48
N VAL A 10 -3.18 -9.28 -10.40
CA VAL A 10 -2.48 -9.30 -11.70
C VAL A 10 -2.81 -8.06 -12.52
N ALA A 11 -4.09 -7.70 -12.62
CA ALA A 11 -4.51 -6.49 -13.33
C ALA A 11 -3.91 -5.22 -12.70
N GLY A 12 -3.88 -5.14 -11.36
CA GLY A 12 -3.25 -4.04 -10.64
C GLY A 12 -1.75 -3.93 -10.89
N VAL A 13 -1.03 -5.06 -10.90
CA VAL A 13 0.41 -5.11 -11.18
C VAL A 13 0.70 -4.71 -12.64
N LEU A 14 -0.07 -5.23 -13.60
CA LEU A 14 0.07 -4.86 -15.02
C LEU A 14 -0.19 -3.38 -15.24
N GLY A 15 -1.25 -2.83 -14.64
CA GLY A 15 -1.54 -1.40 -14.68
C GLY A 15 -0.40 -0.56 -14.08
N TRP A 16 0.17 -1.01 -12.95
CA TRP A 16 1.33 -0.36 -12.34
C TRP A 16 2.56 -0.35 -13.24
N VAL A 17 2.85 -1.46 -13.92
CA VAL A 17 3.97 -1.55 -14.89
C VAL A 17 3.76 -0.58 -16.06
N ILE A 18 2.54 -0.47 -16.58
CA ILE A 18 2.21 0.46 -17.67
C ILE A 18 2.42 1.91 -17.23
N VAL A 19 1.90 2.29 -16.07
CA VAL A 19 2.08 3.65 -15.51
C VAL A 19 3.57 3.96 -15.32
N LYS A 20 4.35 3.01 -14.78
CA LYS A 20 5.80 3.22 -14.60
C LYS A 20 6.57 3.31 -15.90
N ASN A 21 6.16 2.58 -16.93
CA ASN A 21 6.77 2.72 -18.25
C ASN A 21 6.46 4.08 -18.88
N ASP A 22 5.25 4.63 -18.70
CA ASP A 22 4.90 5.96 -19.17
C ASP A 22 5.63 7.07 -18.39
N GLU A 23 5.76 6.96 -17.07
CA GLU A 23 6.58 7.88 -16.25
C GLU A 23 8.02 7.97 -16.77
N LEU A 24 8.58 6.86 -17.25
CA LEU A 24 9.94 6.77 -17.76
C LEU A 24 10.06 7.07 -19.26
N SER A 25 8.96 7.43 -19.92
CA SER A 25 8.96 7.65 -21.36
C SER A 25 9.84 8.85 -21.75
N GLY A 26 10.67 8.66 -22.77
CA GLY A 26 11.55 9.70 -23.28
C GLY A 26 12.79 10.03 -22.44
N LEU A 27 12.95 9.41 -21.26
CA LEU A 27 14.12 9.59 -20.41
C LEU A 27 15.31 8.76 -20.91
N GLY A 28 16.45 9.43 -21.15
CA GLY A 28 17.72 8.79 -21.56
C GLY A 28 18.46 9.56 -22.66
N ARG A 29 19.77 9.32 -22.77
CA ARG A 29 20.63 10.00 -23.77
C ARG A 29 20.44 9.48 -25.20
N THR A 30 20.01 8.23 -25.37
CA THR A 30 19.93 7.52 -26.65
C THR A 30 18.51 7.03 -26.97
N VAL A 31 17.50 7.87 -26.73
CA VAL A 31 16.10 7.51 -27.00
C VAL A 31 15.72 7.79 -28.45
N ARG A 32 15.24 6.75 -29.17
CA ARG A 32 14.64 6.86 -30.51
C ARG A 32 13.12 6.76 -30.42
N SER A 33 12.41 7.50 -31.27
CA SER A 33 10.95 7.45 -31.39
C SER A 33 10.47 6.13 -32.00
N GLY A 34 9.21 5.77 -31.74
CA GLY A 34 8.56 4.59 -32.35
C GLY A 34 8.66 3.29 -31.55
N SER A 35 9.10 3.32 -30.28
CA SER A 35 9.02 2.16 -29.38
C SER A 35 7.87 2.31 -28.38
N PHE A 36 7.36 1.19 -27.86
CA PHE A 36 6.31 1.18 -26.83
C PHE A 36 6.70 1.99 -25.57
N ARG A 37 8.00 2.05 -25.24
CA ARG A 37 8.52 2.84 -24.12
C ARG A 37 8.69 4.32 -24.45
N SER A 38 8.88 4.68 -25.72
CA SER A 38 9.20 6.05 -26.17
C SER A 38 8.47 6.36 -27.48
N PRO A 39 7.13 6.47 -27.44
CA PRO A 39 6.33 6.73 -28.64
C PRO A 39 6.75 8.05 -29.30
N HIS A 40 6.95 9.09 -28.50
CA HIS A 40 7.29 10.46 -28.93
C HIS A 40 8.79 10.77 -28.97
N GLY A 41 9.64 9.76 -28.76
CA GLY A 41 11.09 9.93 -28.73
C GLY A 41 11.60 10.59 -27.45
N LYS A 42 12.68 11.37 -27.56
CA LYS A 42 13.42 11.91 -26.41
C LYS A 42 12.62 13.03 -25.73
N LEU A 43 12.62 13.04 -24.40
CA LEU A 43 12.09 14.14 -23.59
C LEU A 43 13.05 15.35 -23.68
N VAL A 44 12.53 16.50 -24.09
CA VAL A 44 13.32 17.71 -24.35
C VAL A 44 13.08 18.77 -23.28
N HIS A 45 11.85 18.87 -22.77
CA HIS A 45 11.50 19.86 -21.77
C HIS A 45 10.54 19.28 -20.74
N VAL A 46 10.73 19.70 -19.49
CA VAL A 46 9.84 19.38 -18.38
C VAL A 46 9.58 20.67 -17.61
N LYS A 47 8.32 20.89 -17.24
CA LYS A 47 7.90 22.00 -16.39
C LYS A 47 6.94 21.49 -15.32
N ALA A 48 7.21 21.81 -14.07
CA ALA A 48 6.24 21.60 -12.99
C ALA A 48 5.05 22.55 -13.15
N LEU A 49 3.82 22.03 -13.06
CA LEU A 49 2.59 22.81 -13.18
C LEU A 49 2.11 23.39 -11.83
N GLY A 50 2.87 23.17 -10.75
CA GLY A 50 2.60 23.71 -9.42
C GLY A 50 3.88 23.76 -8.59
N GLU A 51 3.75 24.23 -7.35
CA GLU A 51 4.88 24.25 -6.41
C GLU A 51 5.37 22.84 -6.12
N LEU A 52 6.70 22.67 -6.13
CA LEU A 52 7.31 21.41 -5.72
C LEU A 52 7.09 21.26 -4.20
N PRO A 53 6.50 20.15 -3.75
CA PRO A 53 6.22 19.98 -2.34
C PRO A 53 7.54 19.88 -1.55
N ALA A 54 7.59 20.56 -0.41
CA ALA A 54 8.70 20.44 0.53
C ALA A 54 8.90 18.98 0.95
N GLU A 55 10.16 18.55 1.09
CA GLU A 55 10.50 17.21 1.54
C GLU A 55 10.06 17.00 2.98
N GLU A 56 8.95 16.29 3.16
CA GLU A 56 8.50 15.87 4.49
C GLU A 56 9.30 14.63 4.95
N PRO A 57 9.87 14.59 6.16
CA PRO A 57 10.60 13.42 6.68
C PRO A 57 9.72 12.17 6.72
N TRP A 58 10.31 11.01 6.41
CA TRP A 58 9.57 9.73 6.37
C TRP A 58 8.79 9.41 7.68
N PRO A 59 9.34 9.62 8.89
CA PRO A 59 8.61 9.33 10.13
C PRO A 59 7.32 10.14 10.29
N GLN A 60 7.30 11.40 9.80
CA GLN A 60 6.11 12.25 9.86
C GLN A 60 5.03 11.75 8.88
N ARG A 61 5.45 11.36 7.67
CA ARG A 61 4.55 10.73 6.69
C ARG A 61 3.93 9.46 7.23
N PHE A 62 4.74 8.58 7.83
CA PHE A 62 4.26 7.33 8.40
C PHE A 62 3.24 7.58 9.52
N LYS A 63 3.55 8.48 10.47
CA LYS A 63 2.63 8.84 11.57
C LYS A 63 1.30 9.37 11.06
N ARG A 64 1.30 10.21 10.02
CA ARG A 64 0.07 10.73 9.42
C ARG A 64 -0.78 9.61 8.82
N CYS A 65 -0.16 8.71 8.06
CA CYS A 65 -0.85 7.66 7.32
C CYS A 65 -1.26 6.46 8.18
N PHE A 66 -0.84 6.39 9.45
CA PHE A 66 -1.17 5.27 10.32
C PHE A 66 -2.68 5.21 10.62
N PRO A 67 -3.39 4.14 10.22
CA PRO A 67 -4.85 4.04 10.33
C PRO A 67 -5.27 3.64 11.75
N LEU A 68 -5.05 4.55 12.70
CA LEU A 68 -5.26 4.29 14.12
C LEU A 68 -6.73 4.04 14.48
N VAL A 69 -7.68 4.71 13.81
CA VAL A 69 -9.09 4.66 14.19
C VAL A 69 -9.66 3.28 13.92
N SER A 70 -9.48 2.77 12.70
CA SER A 70 -9.92 1.44 12.29
C SER A 70 -9.15 0.37 13.05
N CYS A 71 -7.84 0.56 13.27
CA CYS A 71 -7.04 -0.38 14.07
C CYS A 71 -7.64 -0.54 15.48
N VAL A 72 -7.89 0.57 16.17
CA VAL A 72 -8.49 0.55 17.53
C VAL A 72 -9.90 -0.03 17.49
N ALA A 73 -10.71 0.35 16.50
CA ALA A 73 -12.07 -0.17 16.36
C ALA A 73 -12.08 -1.70 16.23
N PHE A 74 -11.24 -2.27 15.36
CA PHE A 74 -11.16 -3.73 15.21
C PHE A 74 -10.59 -4.42 16.45
N VAL A 75 -9.64 -3.81 17.16
CA VAL A 75 -9.17 -4.35 18.45
C VAL A 75 -10.31 -4.41 19.47
N VAL A 76 -11.11 -3.34 19.59
CA VAL A 76 -12.27 -3.32 20.49
C VAL A 76 -13.28 -4.41 20.12
N VAL A 77 -13.60 -4.54 18.83
CA VAL A 77 -14.53 -5.59 18.36
C VAL A 77 -13.99 -6.99 18.66
N LEU A 78 -12.69 -7.21 18.51
CA LEU A 78 -12.04 -8.49 18.87
C LEU A 78 -12.10 -8.77 20.37
N ILE A 79 -11.91 -7.76 21.23
CA ILE A 79 -12.02 -7.91 22.69
C ILE A 79 -13.44 -8.32 23.06
N VAL A 80 -14.44 -7.66 22.48
CA VAL A 80 -15.85 -7.97 22.70
C VAL A 80 -16.15 -9.40 22.26
N GLN A 81 -15.74 -9.78 21.05
CA GLN A 81 -15.95 -11.15 20.56
C GLN A 81 -15.27 -12.18 21.48
N PHE A 82 -14.03 -11.94 21.88
CA PHE A 82 -13.30 -12.83 22.78
C PHE A 82 -14.01 -13.00 24.13
N ALA A 83 -14.50 -11.91 24.73
CA ALA A 83 -15.25 -11.97 25.99
C ALA A 83 -16.52 -12.82 25.87
N PHE A 84 -17.26 -12.69 24.76
CA PHE A 84 -18.44 -13.52 24.51
C PHE A 84 -18.10 -15.00 24.32
N ILE A 85 -17.01 -15.32 23.62
CA ILE A 85 -16.52 -16.70 23.48
C ILE A 85 -16.20 -17.29 24.86
N GLN A 86 -15.51 -16.54 25.72
CA GLN A 86 -15.17 -17.01 27.08
C GLN A 86 -16.41 -17.16 27.98
N ALA A 87 -17.45 -16.36 27.75
CA ALA A 87 -18.73 -16.48 28.45
C ALA A 87 -19.60 -17.65 27.94
N GLY A 88 -19.16 -18.37 26.90
CA GLY A 88 -19.95 -19.43 26.27
C GLY A 88 -21.18 -18.93 25.51
N ALA A 89 -21.21 -17.64 25.15
CA ALA A 89 -22.34 -17.03 24.47
C ALA A 89 -22.31 -17.37 22.97
N THR A 90 -23.16 -18.30 22.55
CA THR A 90 -23.32 -18.69 21.14
C THR A 90 -24.59 -18.07 20.57
N SER A 91 -24.45 -16.99 19.79
CA SER A 91 -25.55 -16.38 19.04
C SER A 91 -25.18 -16.29 17.56
N ASP A 92 -26.16 -16.33 16.67
CA ASP A 92 -25.95 -16.17 15.22
C ASP A 92 -25.16 -14.91 14.88
N TRP A 93 -25.34 -13.84 15.67
CA TRP A 93 -24.59 -12.60 15.54
C TRP A 93 -23.09 -12.76 15.83
N MET A 94 -22.70 -13.60 16.80
CA MET A 94 -21.30 -13.90 17.10
C MET A 94 -20.62 -14.68 15.98
N ASP A 95 -21.35 -15.60 15.34
CA ASP A 95 -20.85 -16.34 14.17
C ASP A 95 -20.64 -15.41 12.97
N ILE A 96 -21.59 -14.50 12.71
CA ILE A 96 -21.45 -13.49 11.66
C ILE A 96 -20.24 -12.59 11.95
N LEU A 97 -20.12 -12.10 13.19
CA LEU A 97 -19.01 -11.25 13.60
C LEU A 97 -17.65 -11.95 13.40
N GLY A 98 -17.56 -13.23 13.77
CA GLY A 98 -16.36 -14.03 13.55
C GLY A 98 -16.02 -14.21 12.08
N ARG A 99 -17.02 -14.41 11.21
CA ARG A 99 -16.79 -14.48 9.75
C ARG A 99 -16.30 -13.15 9.19
N VAL A 100 -16.84 -12.03 9.67
CA VAL A 100 -16.42 -10.68 9.25
C VAL A 100 -14.98 -10.40 9.65
N LEU A 101 -14.60 -10.71 10.89
CA LEU A 101 -13.25 -10.47 11.41
C LEU A 101 -12.19 -11.36 10.75
N ASN A 102 -12.56 -12.57 10.33
CA ASN A 102 -11.70 -13.48 9.57
C ASN A 102 -11.75 -13.26 8.06
N SER A 103 -12.51 -12.27 7.58
CA SER A 103 -12.58 -11.92 6.16
C SER A 103 -11.50 -10.89 5.77
N PRO A 104 -11.35 -10.54 4.48
CA PRO A 104 -10.51 -9.41 4.05
C PRO A 104 -11.04 -8.03 4.48
N LEU A 105 -12.23 -7.94 5.08
CA LEU A 105 -12.87 -6.66 5.41
C LEU A 105 -12.04 -5.78 6.36
N PRO A 106 -11.43 -6.28 7.45
CA PRO A 106 -10.59 -5.46 8.30
C PRO A 106 -9.42 -4.84 7.54
N ALA A 107 -8.76 -5.62 6.67
CA ALA A 107 -7.69 -5.12 5.82
C ALA A 107 -8.17 -4.03 4.86
N ALA A 108 -9.35 -4.21 4.25
CA ALA A 108 -9.97 -3.25 3.35
C ALA A 108 -10.30 -1.91 4.04
N VAL A 109 -10.94 -1.97 5.21
CA VAL A 109 -11.31 -0.77 5.98
C VAL A 109 -10.06 -0.03 6.47
N ILE A 110 -9.09 -0.76 7.01
CA ILE A 110 -7.80 -0.20 7.48
C ILE A 110 -7.01 0.44 6.33
N ALA A 111 -6.96 -0.21 5.16
CA ALA A 111 -6.35 0.36 3.95
C ALA A 111 -7.09 1.61 3.46
N GLY A 112 -8.43 1.62 3.56
CA GLY A 112 -9.25 2.77 3.23
C GLY A 112 -8.95 3.98 4.12
N GLU A 113 -8.81 3.79 5.42
CA GLU A 113 -8.41 4.88 6.32
C GLU A 113 -7.00 5.40 5.99
N ALA A 114 -6.05 4.51 5.72
CA ALA A 114 -4.70 4.90 5.32
C ALA A 114 -4.71 5.76 4.04
N LEU A 115 -5.62 5.47 3.11
CA LEU A 115 -5.85 6.26 1.91
C LEU A 115 -6.48 7.63 2.21
N ILE A 116 -7.48 7.71 3.09
CA ILE A 116 -8.12 8.98 3.45
C ILE A 116 -7.11 9.95 4.09
N ARG A 117 -6.16 9.40 4.84
CA ARG A 117 -5.06 10.16 5.48
C ARG A 117 -3.97 10.65 4.51
N LEU A 118 -4.01 10.25 3.24
CA LEU A 118 -3.16 10.83 2.19
C LEU A 118 -3.67 12.19 1.71
N HIS A 119 -2.77 12.95 1.09
CA HIS A 119 -3.11 14.20 0.41
C HIS A 119 -4.04 13.93 -0.79
N ASP A 120 -4.91 14.89 -1.11
CA ASP A 120 -6.05 14.71 -2.03
C ASP A 120 -5.67 14.17 -3.42
N GLY A 121 -4.45 14.44 -3.91
CA GLY A 121 -3.95 13.92 -5.20
C GLY A 121 -3.53 12.45 -5.22
N LEU A 122 -3.57 11.73 -4.11
CA LEU A 122 -3.14 10.32 -4.00
C LEU A 122 -4.27 9.34 -3.68
N ARG A 123 -5.51 9.83 -3.56
CA ARG A 123 -6.72 9.04 -3.25
C ARG A 123 -7.23 8.26 -4.48
N LEU A 124 -6.33 7.53 -5.12
CA LEU A 124 -6.61 6.78 -6.32
C LEU A 124 -6.73 5.28 -5.99
N LEU A 125 -7.51 4.56 -6.80
CA LEU A 125 -7.68 3.12 -6.69
C LEU A 125 -6.34 2.34 -6.63
N PRO A 126 -5.30 2.68 -7.40
CA PRO A 126 -4.00 2.00 -7.31
C PRO A 126 -3.33 2.16 -5.94
N THR A 127 -3.44 3.34 -5.32
CA THR A 127 -2.89 3.59 -3.98
C THR A 127 -3.64 2.79 -2.91
N TYR A 128 -4.95 2.64 -3.06
CA TYR A 128 -5.75 1.76 -2.22
C TYR A 128 -5.33 0.29 -2.36
N ILE A 129 -5.11 -0.19 -3.58
CA ILE A 129 -4.63 -1.55 -3.84
C ILE A 129 -3.26 -1.77 -3.20
N ILE A 130 -2.35 -0.79 -3.31
CA ILE A 130 -1.02 -0.84 -2.65
C ILE A 130 -1.17 -0.91 -1.12
N ALA A 131 -2.06 -0.11 -0.53
CA ALA A 131 -2.33 -0.13 0.91
C ALA A 131 -2.90 -1.48 1.37
N LEU A 132 -3.86 -2.02 0.61
CA LEU A 132 -4.48 -3.31 0.88
C LEU A 132 -3.48 -4.46 0.78
N LEU A 133 -2.65 -4.46 -0.27
CA LEU A 133 -1.56 -5.44 -0.42
C LEU A 133 -0.57 -5.33 0.75
N GLY A 134 -0.17 -4.12 1.13
CA GLY A 134 0.68 -3.90 2.30
C GLY A 134 0.10 -4.51 3.57
N ALA A 135 -1.18 -4.26 3.84
CA ALA A 135 -1.88 -4.83 4.98
C ALA A 135 -1.88 -6.37 4.95
N LEU A 136 -2.28 -6.97 3.83
CA LEU A 136 -2.34 -8.42 3.67
C LEU A 136 -0.97 -9.09 3.78
N VAL A 137 0.07 -8.47 3.21
CA VAL A 137 1.45 -8.97 3.30
C VAL A 137 1.92 -8.95 4.75
N MET A 138 1.72 -7.87 5.50
CA MET A 138 2.13 -7.85 6.92
C MET A 138 1.35 -8.83 7.78
N GLN A 139 0.07 -9.06 7.48
CA GLN A 139 -0.69 -10.13 8.14
C GLN A 139 -0.11 -11.52 7.83
N ALA A 140 0.23 -11.80 6.57
CA ALA A 140 0.84 -13.06 6.19
C ALA A 140 2.19 -13.27 6.89
N VAL A 141 3.01 -12.21 7.01
CA VAL A 141 4.27 -12.23 7.75
C VAL A 141 4.03 -12.54 9.23
N LEU A 142 3.07 -11.87 9.87
CA LEU A 142 2.69 -12.14 11.26
C LEU A 142 2.30 -13.62 11.44
N ILE A 143 1.39 -14.12 10.59
CA ILE A 143 0.94 -15.52 10.64
C ILE A 143 2.12 -16.47 10.44
N ALA A 144 3.01 -16.23 9.48
CA ALA A 144 4.14 -17.09 9.21
C ALA A 144 5.12 -17.17 10.40
N VAL A 145 5.45 -16.03 11.00
CA VAL A 145 6.32 -15.95 12.18
C VAL A 145 5.73 -16.75 13.34
N PHE A 146 4.45 -16.54 13.64
CA PHE A 146 3.81 -17.23 14.76
C PHE A 146 3.53 -18.71 14.45
N SER A 147 3.26 -19.08 13.19
CA SER A 147 3.11 -20.48 12.79
C SER A 147 4.41 -21.28 13.01
N MET A 148 5.56 -20.67 12.72
CA MET A 148 6.87 -21.27 13.01
C MET A 148 7.08 -21.47 14.51
N VAL A 149 6.68 -20.49 15.34
CA VAL A 149 6.75 -20.59 16.80
C VAL A 149 5.82 -21.70 17.33
N ALA A 150 4.58 -21.78 16.85
CA ALA A 150 3.64 -22.87 17.21
C ALA A 150 4.22 -24.24 16.88
N TRP A 151 4.83 -24.37 15.70
CA TRP A 151 5.43 -25.62 15.27
C TRP A 151 6.58 -26.04 16.18
N LEU A 152 7.46 -25.10 16.57
CA LEU A 152 8.54 -25.36 17.54
C LEU A 152 8.01 -25.76 18.93
N ILE A 153 6.95 -25.09 19.41
CA ILE A 153 6.30 -25.42 20.70
C ILE A 153 5.70 -26.84 20.65
N SER A 154 5.07 -27.20 19.52
CA SER A 154 4.46 -28.51 19.33
C SER A 154 5.51 -29.63 19.29
N LEU A 155 6.69 -29.39 18.72
CA LEU A 155 7.83 -30.32 18.76
C LEU A 155 8.38 -30.53 20.17
N ALA A 156 8.27 -29.53 21.04
CA ALA A 156 8.70 -29.61 22.43
C ALA A 156 7.67 -30.29 23.36
N SER A 157 6.60 -30.88 22.81
CA SER A 157 5.52 -31.55 23.56
C SER A 157 4.84 -30.66 24.61
N LEU A 158 4.86 -29.34 24.42
CA LEU A 158 4.17 -28.39 25.30
C LEU A 158 2.66 -28.45 25.07
N ALA A 159 1.89 -28.30 26.17
CA ALA A 159 0.44 -28.48 26.18
C ALA A 159 -0.30 -27.60 25.15
N GLY A 160 -1.40 -28.12 24.57
CA GLY A 160 -2.22 -27.42 23.58
C GLY A 160 -2.75 -26.04 24.01
N ALA A 161 -2.80 -25.77 25.32
CA ALA A 161 -3.12 -24.44 25.86
C ALA A 161 -2.12 -23.35 25.44
N ALA A 162 -0.83 -23.69 25.29
CA ALA A 162 0.20 -22.76 24.84
C ALA A 162 -0.01 -22.36 23.36
N VAL A 163 -0.40 -23.31 22.52
CA VAL A 163 -0.73 -23.08 21.11
C VAL A 163 -1.99 -22.22 20.99
N ALA A 164 -3.02 -22.49 21.80
CA ALA A 164 -4.26 -21.69 21.82
C ALA A 164 -4.02 -20.24 22.29
N LEU A 165 -3.20 -20.04 23.33
CA LEU A 165 -2.81 -18.71 23.79
C LEU A 165 -2.08 -17.94 22.67
N MET A 166 -1.21 -18.61 21.94
CA MET A 166 -0.46 -18.00 20.84
C MET A 166 -1.39 -17.53 19.71
N TRP A 167 -2.36 -18.34 19.31
CA TRP A 167 -3.36 -17.93 18.30
C TRP A 167 -4.24 -16.77 18.78
N THR A 168 -4.52 -16.69 20.08
CA THR A 168 -5.19 -15.55 20.69
C THR A 168 -4.35 -14.27 20.54
N VAL A 169 -3.03 -14.35 20.76
CA VAL A 169 -2.11 -13.23 20.54
C VAL A 169 -2.11 -12.79 19.08
N VAL A 170 -2.03 -13.73 18.13
CA VAL A 170 -2.10 -13.42 16.69
C VAL A 170 -3.39 -12.70 16.34
N MET A 171 -4.52 -13.14 16.90
CA MET A 171 -5.82 -12.52 16.67
C MET A 171 -5.80 -11.03 17.05
N PHE A 172 -5.35 -10.70 18.27
CA PHE A 172 -5.26 -9.30 18.72
C PHE A 172 -4.17 -8.48 18.03
N ALA A 173 -3.11 -9.11 17.55
CA ALA A 173 -2.05 -8.46 16.78
C ALA A 173 -2.43 -8.18 15.31
N SER A 174 -3.47 -8.84 14.79
CA SER A 174 -3.85 -8.76 13.36
C SER A 174 -4.24 -7.34 12.91
N PRO A 175 -5.08 -6.57 13.65
CA PRO A 175 -5.37 -5.17 13.28
C PRO A 175 -4.11 -4.29 13.20
N PHE A 176 -3.15 -4.52 14.11
CA PHE A 176 -1.88 -3.80 14.09
C PHE A 176 -1.02 -4.18 12.89
N ALA A 177 -0.96 -5.47 12.53
CA ALA A 177 -0.25 -5.92 11.33
C ALA A 177 -0.85 -5.31 10.06
N PHE A 178 -2.18 -5.29 9.93
CA PHE A 178 -2.86 -4.61 8.83
C PHE A 178 -2.53 -3.11 8.80
N ALA A 179 -2.63 -2.43 9.95
CA ALA A 179 -2.38 -1.00 10.05
C ALA A 179 -0.93 -0.64 9.71
N LEU A 180 0.02 -1.41 10.22
CA LEU A 180 1.44 -1.27 9.93
C LEU A 180 1.73 -1.49 8.44
N GLY A 181 1.20 -2.55 7.86
CA GLY A 181 1.38 -2.86 6.44
C GLY A 181 0.80 -1.79 5.52
N ALA A 182 -0.43 -1.35 5.78
CA ALA A 182 -1.06 -0.28 5.03
C ALA A 182 -0.28 1.04 5.15
N ALA A 183 0.10 1.42 6.37
CA ALA A 183 0.83 2.66 6.62
C ALA A 183 2.22 2.65 5.98
N LEU A 184 2.96 1.54 6.04
CA LEU A 184 4.26 1.38 5.38
C LEU A 184 4.14 1.51 3.86
N ALA A 185 3.15 0.83 3.27
CA ALA A 185 2.93 0.85 1.83
C ALA A 185 2.55 2.25 1.35
N VAL A 186 1.65 2.93 2.08
CA VAL A 186 1.16 4.27 1.76
C VAL A 186 2.23 5.35 2.03
N ALA A 187 2.96 5.29 3.13
CA ALA A 187 4.03 6.26 3.41
C ALA A 187 5.12 6.26 2.33
N ARG A 188 5.25 5.15 1.59
CA ARG A 188 6.23 4.99 0.51
C ARG A 188 5.76 5.53 -0.84
N THR A 189 4.47 5.84 -1.03
CA THR A 189 3.96 6.35 -2.32
C THR A 189 4.31 7.82 -2.60
N GLY A 190 4.87 8.56 -1.64
CA GLY A 190 5.37 9.93 -1.84
C GLY A 190 4.24 10.96 -1.98
N ARG A 191 4.52 12.11 -2.61
CA ARG A 191 3.50 13.08 -3.06
C ARG A 191 3.41 13.05 -4.58
N MET A 192 2.24 13.27 -5.18
CA MET A 192 2.13 13.42 -6.63
C MET A 192 2.40 14.86 -7.04
N VAL A 193 3.18 15.03 -8.11
CA VAL A 193 3.49 16.32 -8.72
C VAL A 193 3.11 16.26 -10.19
N LYS A 194 2.38 17.27 -10.65
CA LYS A 194 2.01 17.42 -12.06
C LYS A 194 3.14 18.05 -12.85
N PHE A 195 3.56 17.38 -13.92
CA PHE A 195 4.55 17.86 -14.86
C PHE A 195 3.95 17.95 -16.25
N ARG A 196 4.26 19.03 -16.95
CA ARG A 196 4.12 19.13 -18.40
C ARG A 196 5.42 18.71 -19.06
N ARG A 197 5.33 17.72 -19.93
CA ARG A 197 6.44 17.15 -20.71
C ARG A 197 6.32 17.59 -22.15
N ARG A 198 7.44 17.95 -22.78
CA ARG A 198 7.54 18.15 -24.23
C ARG A 198 8.60 17.26 -24.82
N PHE A 199 8.26 16.54 -25.88
CA PHE A 199 9.14 15.60 -26.55
C PHE A 199 9.77 16.19 -27.82
N ALA A 200 10.73 15.46 -28.39
CA ALA A 200 11.50 15.88 -29.56
C ALA A 200 10.65 16.01 -30.83
N ASP A 201 9.55 15.27 -30.93
CA ASP A 201 8.57 15.38 -32.01
C ASP A 201 7.63 16.59 -31.85
N GLY A 202 7.79 17.38 -30.77
CA GLY A 202 6.98 18.54 -30.48
C GLY A 202 5.70 18.25 -29.69
N SER A 203 5.38 16.98 -29.42
CA SER A 203 4.22 16.60 -28.62
C SER A 203 4.36 17.05 -27.17
N GLU A 204 3.23 17.42 -26.56
CA GLU A 204 3.13 17.79 -25.15
C GLU A 204 2.15 16.86 -24.42
N ASN A 205 2.50 16.46 -23.20
CA ASN A 205 1.66 15.63 -22.35
C ASN A 205 1.81 16.03 -20.87
N ASP A 206 0.71 16.04 -20.14
CA ASP A 206 0.68 16.28 -18.71
C ASP A 206 0.66 14.94 -17.96
N ILE A 207 1.56 14.77 -16.99
CA ILE A 207 1.67 13.54 -16.20
C ILE A 207 1.78 13.86 -14.71
N GLU A 208 1.20 12.99 -13.88
CA GLU A 208 1.40 12.99 -12.44
C GLU A 208 2.48 11.98 -12.05
N VAL A 209 3.50 12.44 -11.33
CA VAL A 209 4.62 11.61 -10.92
C VAL A 209 4.84 11.71 -9.42
N SER A 210 5.06 10.57 -8.78
CA SER A 210 5.39 10.50 -7.34
C SER A 210 6.79 11.04 -7.08
N THR A 211 6.96 11.83 -6.01
CA THR A 211 8.27 12.34 -5.53
C THR A 211 9.30 11.24 -5.25
N ASN A 212 8.84 10.01 -4.99
CA ASN A 212 9.73 8.87 -4.71
C ASN A 212 10.07 8.07 -5.97
N SER A 213 9.58 8.46 -7.15
CA SER A 213 9.88 7.77 -8.40
C SER A 213 11.23 8.20 -8.97
N VAL A 214 11.86 7.31 -9.74
CA VAL A 214 13.08 7.62 -10.48
C VAL A 214 12.82 8.73 -11.52
N ALA A 215 11.62 8.78 -12.09
CA ALA A 215 11.23 9.80 -13.05
C ALA A 215 11.21 11.21 -12.42
N TYR A 216 10.76 11.34 -11.17
CA TYR A 216 10.77 12.63 -10.48
C TYR A 216 12.19 13.20 -10.32
N GLY A 217 13.15 12.35 -9.92
CA GLY A 217 14.56 12.76 -9.83
C GLY A 217 15.11 13.27 -11.16
N ALA A 218 14.87 12.52 -12.24
CA ALA A 218 15.30 12.90 -13.59
C ALA A 218 14.62 14.20 -14.08
N TYR A 219 13.33 14.39 -13.77
CA TYR A 219 12.60 15.60 -14.14
C TYR A 219 13.12 16.83 -13.39
N ARG A 220 13.48 16.68 -12.11
CA ARG A 220 14.11 17.75 -11.34
C ARG A 220 15.46 18.16 -11.92
N GLU A 221 16.33 17.19 -12.21
CA GLU A 221 17.62 17.43 -12.85
C GLU A 221 17.50 18.17 -14.20
N MET A 222 16.51 17.81 -15.02
CA MET A 222 16.25 18.49 -16.30
C MET A 222 15.75 19.93 -16.14
N MET A 223 15.01 20.24 -15.08
CA MET A 223 14.58 21.60 -14.77
C MET A 223 15.77 22.44 -14.28
N ASP A 224 16.59 21.88 -13.40
CA ASP A 224 17.77 22.56 -12.83
C ASP A 224 18.83 22.84 -13.91
N ALA A 225 19.09 21.88 -14.80
CA ALA A 225 20.04 22.01 -15.90
C ALA A 225 19.65 23.06 -16.96
N LYS A 226 18.38 23.49 -16.97
CA LYS A 226 17.89 24.56 -17.87
C LYS A 226 17.87 25.93 -17.19
N ALA A 227 17.97 25.97 -15.86
CA ALA A 227 18.05 27.20 -15.07
C ALA A 227 19.49 27.70 -14.91
N ALA A 228 20.49 26.83 -15.14
CA ALA A 228 21.92 27.14 -15.20
C ALA A 228 22.34 27.57 -16.62
#